data_AF-A0A836G0T3-F1
#
_entry.id   AF-A0A836G0T3-F1
#
_cell.length_a   1.000
_cell.length_b   1.000
_cell.length_c   1.000
_cell.angle_alpha   90.00
_cell.angle_beta   90.00
_cell.angle_gamma   90.00
#
_symmetry.space_group_name_H-M   'P 1'
#
loop_
_entity.id
_entity.type
_entity.pdbx_description
1 polymer ?
#
loop_
_entity_poly.entity_id
_entity_poly.type
_entity_poly.pdbx_seq_one_letter_code
_entity_poly.pdbx_strand_id
1 'polypeptide(L)'
;MARVIRRSFLEEVSERLPVSATTLVAIVVGAVSLYIFYRRKGPVHRPSTSARRPLSSPRNAGEASDVMTRIKNKAFIGKKICIAWEVLHDDKGWKAQGKALDILRFYAFSSEVYLMCRIYGADDKKKIIDLVKAVDGIERHRILFCTTEKGYEAFTRQIDPSLLVTNNAAQVAFLKRVIHTLVLVGGDGVVARNVACVPSVEAIAVDLE
;
A
#
# COMPACT_ATOMS: atom_id res chain seq x y z
N MET A 1 21.24 45.21 -41.46
CA MET A 1 20.18 44.67 -40.58
C MET A 1 19.90 43.22 -40.98
N ALA A 2 20.54 42.25 -40.33
CA ALA A 2 20.35 40.83 -40.65
C ALA A 2 19.28 40.24 -39.72
N ARG A 3 18.13 39.85 -40.31
CA ARG A 3 17.10 39.05 -39.62
C ARG A 3 17.62 37.62 -39.46
N VAL A 4 17.92 37.21 -38.24
CA VAL A 4 18.13 35.80 -37.90
C VAL A 4 16.76 35.16 -37.78
N ILE A 5 16.34 34.43 -38.82
CA ILE A 5 15.16 33.56 -38.76
C ILE A 5 15.60 32.32 -37.97
N ARG A 6 15.19 32.22 -36.70
CA ARG A 6 15.33 30.99 -35.93
C ARG A 6 14.45 29.91 -36.57
N ARG A 7 15.08 29.00 -37.31
CA ARG A 7 14.45 27.73 -37.70
C ARG A 7 14.19 26.91 -36.44
N SER A 8 12.99 26.36 -36.34
CA SER A 8 12.58 25.53 -35.22
C SER A 8 13.26 24.17 -35.33
N PHE A 9 13.88 23.71 -34.25
CA PHE A 9 14.54 22.41 -34.13
C PHE A 9 13.62 21.24 -34.52
N LEU A 10 12.30 21.45 -34.47
CA LEU A 10 11.29 20.47 -34.86
C LEU A 10 11.18 20.27 -36.38
N GLU A 11 11.44 21.30 -37.19
CA GLU A 11 11.44 21.16 -38.66
C GLU A 11 12.67 20.36 -39.13
N GLU A 12 13.80 20.51 -38.46
CA GLU A 12 15.04 19.82 -38.83
C GLU A 12 15.02 18.31 -38.48
N VAL A 13 14.20 17.92 -37.50
CA VAL A 13 13.95 16.51 -37.16
C VAL A 13 12.90 15.88 -38.10
N SER A 14 11.97 16.69 -38.62
CA SER A 14 10.92 16.24 -39.54
C SER A 14 11.44 15.83 -40.92
N GLU A 15 12.46 16.51 -41.45
CA GLU A 15 12.94 16.28 -42.82
C GLU A 15 13.97 15.15 -42.97
N ARG A 16 14.50 14.57 -41.88
CA ARG A 16 15.67 13.67 -41.94
C ARG A 16 15.46 12.21 -41.57
N LEU A 17 14.24 11.75 -41.29
CA LEU A 17 14.02 10.35 -40.93
C LEU A 17 13.06 9.67 -41.92
N PRO A 18 13.52 8.71 -42.75
CA PRO A 18 12.62 7.74 -43.35
C PRO A 18 12.07 6.90 -42.19
N VAL A 19 10.87 7.22 -41.73
CA VAL A 19 10.25 6.58 -40.57
C VAL A 19 9.87 5.15 -40.95
N SER A 20 10.82 4.23 -40.76
CA SER A 20 10.57 2.79 -40.85
C SER A 20 9.55 2.38 -39.79
N ALA A 21 8.69 1.41 -40.13
CA ALA A 21 7.67 0.88 -39.23
C ALA A 21 8.25 0.40 -37.88
N THR A 22 9.50 -0.07 -37.88
CA THR A 22 10.24 -0.47 -36.67
C THR A 22 10.52 0.70 -35.74
N THR A 23 10.80 1.89 -36.27
CA THR A 23 11.04 3.11 -35.48
C THR A 23 9.75 3.59 -34.82
N LEU A 24 8.62 3.50 -35.52
CA LEU A 24 7.29 3.80 -34.97
C LEU A 24 6.93 2.85 -33.82
N VAL A 25 7.14 1.54 -34.01
CA VAL A 25 6.89 0.55 -32.95
C VAL A 25 7.79 0.82 -31.74
N ALA A 26 9.06 1.13 -31.94
CA ALA A 26 9.97 1.48 -30.83
C ALA A 26 9.52 2.73 -30.07
N ILE A 27 9.03 3.76 -30.77
CA ILE A 27 8.48 4.97 -30.16
C ILE A 27 7.21 4.66 -29.37
N VAL A 28 6.30 3.84 -29.92
CA VAL A 28 5.05 3.47 -29.23
C VAL A 28 5.34 2.62 -28.00
N VAL A 29 6.19 1.58 -28.12
CA VAL A 29 6.59 0.74 -26.99
C VAL A 29 7.33 1.56 -25.94
N GLY A 30 8.22 2.47 -26.37
CA GLY A 30 8.91 3.41 -25.49
C GLY A 30 7.95 4.33 -24.76
N ALA A 31 6.98 4.92 -25.45
CA ALA A 31 5.97 5.81 -24.87
C ALA A 31 5.04 5.07 -23.90
N VAL A 32 4.62 3.85 -24.22
CA VAL A 32 3.79 3.00 -23.34
C VAL A 32 4.57 2.58 -22.10
N SER A 33 5.83 2.17 -22.26
CA SER A 33 6.72 1.80 -21.15
C SER A 33 6.98 3.00 -20.24
N LEU A 34 7.23 4.17 -20.83
CA LEU A 34 7.42 5.43 -20.11
C LEU A 34 6.14 5.87 -19.40
N TYR A 35 4.98 5.73 -20.04
CA TYR A 35 3.67 6.04 -19.47
C TYR A 35 3.36 5.15 -18.27
N ILE A 36 3.60 3.84 -18.38
CA ILE A 36 3.47 2.89 -17.27
C ILE A 36 4.45 3.26 -16.15
N PHE A 37 5.69 3.61 -16.49
CA PHE A 37 6.71 4.01 -15.50
C PHE A 37 6.34 5.29 -14.74
N TYR A 38 5.80 6.31 -15.42
CA TYR A 38 5.31 7.54 -14.79
C TYR A 38 4.03 7.32 -13.99
N ARG A 39 3.13 6.43 -14.43
CA ARG A 39 1.97 6.02 -13.62
C ARG A 39 2.37 5.24 -12.37
N ARG A 40 3.42 4.41 -12.45
CA ARG A 40 3.96 3.65 -11.30
C ARG A 40 4.70 4.54 -10.32
N LYS A 41 5.35 5.59 -10.82
CA LYS A 41 5.87 6.69 -10.01
C LYS A 41 4.81 7.77 -9.85
N GLY A 42 3.79 7.48 -9.03
CA GLY A 42 3.10 8.54 -8.29
C GLY A 42 4.13 9.50 -7.68
N PRO A 43 3.77 10.77 -7.45
CA PRO A 43 4.73 11.83 -7.11
C PRO A 43 5.67 11.31 -6.04
N VAL A 44 6.98 11.38 -6.31
CA VAL A 44 8.02 11.03 -5.34
C VAL A 44 7.78 11.91 -4.12
N HIS A 45 6.98 11.41 -3.19
CA HIS A 45 6.90 11.93 -1.86
C HIS A 45 8.28 11.66 -1.31
N ARG A 46 9.13 12.70 -1.31
CA ARG A 46 10.26 12.76 -0.39
C ARG A 46 9.72 12.25 0.95
N PRO A 47 10.39 11.31 1.64
CA PRO A 47 9.99 10.96 3.00
C PRO A 47 9.87 12.28 3.73
N SER A 48 8.67 12.58 4.23
CA SER A 48 8.44 13.77 5.02
C SER A 48 9.47 13.69 6.13
N THR A 49 10.48 14.55 6.05
CA THR A 49 11.44 14.74 7.12
C THR A 49 10.57 14.98 8.34
N SER A 50 10.72 14.10 9.34
CA SER A 50 9.90 14.04 10.54
C SER A 50 9.90 15.40 11.24
N ALA A 51 9.02 16.30 10.81
CA ALA A 51 8.49 17.32 11.66
C ALA A 51 7.57 16.54 12.60
N ARG A 52 8.07 16.21 13.80
CA ARG A 52 7.26 15.71 14.91
C ARG A 52 6.03 16.61 14.99
N ARG A 53 4.91 16.14 14.45
CA ARG A 53 3.65 16.86 14.53
C ARG A 53 3.32 16.97 16.01
N PRO A 54 3.10 18.17 16.56
CA PRO A 54 2.69 18.32 17.95
C PRO A 54 1.41 17.50 18.16
N LEU A 55 1.33 16.78 19.27
CA LEU A 55 0.16 15.96 19.68
C LEU A 55 -1.16 16.77 19.82
N SER A 56 -1.14 18.07 19.54
CA SER A 56 -2.20 19.05 19.84
C SER A 56 -2.62 19.91 18.65
N SER A 57 -2.30 19.54 17.41
CA SER A 57 -2.96 20.20 16.27
C SER A 57 -4.44 19.80 16.26
N PRO A 58 -5.40 20.74 16.37
CA PRO A 58 -6.79 20.41 16.16
C PRO A 58 -6.93 19.85 14.75
N ARG A 59 -7.41 18.60 14.67
CA ARG A 59 -7.78 17.95 13.41
C ARG A 59 -8.84 18.83 12.78
N ASN A 60 -8.69 19.21 11.51
CA ASN A 60 -9.74 19.89 10.77
C ASN A 60 -11.06 19.16 11.03
N ALA A 61 -11.97 19.85 11.72
CA ALA A 61 -13.30 19.36 12.05
C ALA A 61 -14.12 19.40 10.76
N GLY A 62 -13.92 18.40 9.91
CA GLY A 62 -14.60 18.23 8.64
C GLY A 62 -14.44 16.79 8.24
N GLU A 63 -15.55 16.05 8.30
CA GLU A 63 -15.69 14.64 7.96
C GLU A 63 -14.98 13.65 8.91
N ALA A 64 -15.71 13.28 9.98
CA ALA A 64 -15.62 11.93 10.51
C ALA A 64 -16.16 10.94 9.45
N SER A 65 -15.45 10.78 8.33
CA SER A 65 -15.73 9.68 7.39
C SER A 65 -15.41 8.39 8.13
N ASP A 66 -16.43 7.53 8.21
CA ASP A 66 -16.27 6.18 8.75
C ASP A 66 -15.09 5.47 8.07
N VAL A 67 -14.34 4.69 8.86
CA VAL A 67 -13.12 4.01 8.40
C VAL A 67 -13.44 3.14 7.19
N MET A 68 -14.60 2.47 7.20
CA MET A 68 -15.04 1.63 6.10
C MET A 68 -15.33 2.44 4.84
N THR A 69 -15.97 3.61 4.97
CA THR A 69 -16.18 4.52 3.83
C THR A 69 -14.84 4.92 3.18
N ARG A 70 -13.80 5.17 3.97
CA ARG A 70 -12.46 5.50 3.43
C ARG A 70 -11.84 4.32 2.69
N ILE A 71 -12.03 3.10 3.17
CA ILE A 71 -11.57 1.87 2.50
C ILE A 71 -12.30 1.71 1.16
N LYS A 72 -13.63 1.81 1.17
CA LYS A 72 -14.47 1.70 -0.04
C LYS A 72 -14.16 2.79 -1.07
N ASN A 73 -13.87 4.00 -0.62
CA ASN A 73 -13.47 5.13 -1.47
C ASN A 73 -11.99 5.07 -1.90
N LYS A 74 -11.30 3.93 -1.78
CA LYS A 74 -9.93 3.73 -2.29
C LYS A 74 -8.92 4.72 -1.68
N ALA A 75 -9.16 5.26 -0.48
CA ALA A 75 -8.34 6.32 0.11
C ALA A 75 -6.91 5.89 0.49
N PHE A 76 -6.61 4.59 0.43
CA PHE A 76 -5.31 4.02 0.80
C PHE A 76 -4.44 3.65 -0.40
N ILE A 77 -4.89 3.88 -1.63
CA ILE A 77 -4.07 3.66 -2.83
C ILE A 77 -2.82 4.55 -2.76
N GLY A 78 -1.65 3.97 -3.05
CA GLY A 78 -0.35 4.62 -2.99
C GLY A 78 0.12 4.96 -1.57
N LYS A 79 -0.55 4.47 -0.53
CA LYS A 79 -0.17 4.69 0.87
C LYS A 79 0.54 3.46 1.45
N LYS A 80 1.22 3.65 2.57
CA LYS A 80 1.75 2.55 3.39
C LYS A 80 0.63 1.88 4.16
N ILE A 81 0.55 0.56 4.05
CA ILE A 81 -0.45 -0.27 4.72
C ILE A 81 0.28 -1.38 5.46
N CYS A 82 -0.07 -1.61 6.72
CA CYS A 82 0.40 -2.74 7.49
C CYS A 82 -0.73 -3.75 7.66
N ILE A 83 -0.46 -5.02 7.34
CA ILE A 83 -1.43 -6.11 7.51
C ILE A 83 -0.77 -7.20 8.33
N ALA A 84 -1.41 -7.61 9.43
CA ALA A 84 -1.00 -8.77 10.21
C ALA A 84 -1.30 -10.05 9.41
N TRP A 85 -0.32 -10.94 9.31
CA TRP A 85 -0.42 -12.21 8.58
C TRP A 85 -1.58 -13.07 9.08
N GLU A 86 -1.82 -13.06 10.38
CA GLU A 86 -2.88 -13.81 11.06
C GLU A 86 -4.29 -13.38 10.64
N VAL A 87 -4.44 -12.21 10.01
CA VAL A 87 -5.71 -11.75 9.43
C VAL A 87 -5.97 -12.38 8.06
N LEU A 88 -4.91 -12.71 7.32
CA LEU A 88 -4.98 -13.19 5.94
C LEU A 88 -4.96 -14.72 5.85
N HIS A 89 -4.19 -15.36 6.73
CA HIS A 89 -3.89 -16.78 6.65
C HIS A 89 -3.91 -17.41 8.05
N ASP A 90 -4.34 -18.66 8.13
CA ASP A 90 -4.23 -19.52 9.31
C ASP A 90 -3.65 -20.89 8.92
N ASP A 91 -3.53 -21.83 9.86
CA ASP A 91 -2.96 -23.15 9.58
C ASP A 91 -3.76 -23.96 8.55
N LYS A 92 -5.00 -23.55 8.23
CA LYS A 92 -5.88 -24.22 7.26
C LYS A 92 -5.83 -23.58 5.87
N GLY A 93 -5.25 -22.39 5.73
CA GLY A 93 -5.04 -21.70 4.46
C GLY A 93 -5.43 -20.22 4.48
N TRP A 94 -5.72 -19.69 3.30
CA TRP A 94 -6.20 -18.32 3.11
C TRP A 94 -7.60 -18.15 3.68
N LYS A 95 -7.78 -17.13 4.53
CA LYS A 95 -9.06 -16.84 5.19
C LYS A 95 -10.12 -16.33 4.22
N ALA A 96 -11.37 -16.33 4.69
CA ALA A 96 -12.54 -15.91 3.93
C ALA A 96 -12.67 -16.65 2.59
N GLN A 97 -12.51 -17.99 2.60
CA GLN A 97 -12.62 -18.85 1.42
C GLN A 97 -11.68 -18.41 0.28
N GLY A 98 -10.46 -17.99 0.61
CA GLY A 98 -9.48 -17.52 -0.38
C GLY A 98 -9.55 -16.03 -0.71
N LYS A 99 -10.65 -15.32 -0.37
CA LYS A 99 -10.77 -13.87 -0.65
C LYS A 99 -9.67 -13.03 0.00
N ALA A 100 -9.08 -13.49 1.11
CA ALA A 100 -7.95 -12.81 1.74
C ALA A 100 -6.76 -12.65 0.79
N LEU A 101 -6.53 -13.62 -0.10
CA LEU A 101 -5.48 -13.57 -1.11
C LEU A 101 -5.76 -12.47 -2.15
N ASP A 102 -7.01 -12.35 -2.61
CA ASP A 102 -7.40 -11.34 -3.59
C ASP A 102 -7.30 -9.93 -3.01
N ILE A 103 -7.69 -9.76 -1.74
CA ILE A 103 -7.52 -8.52 -0.99
C ILE A 103 -6.03 -8.16 -0.86
N LEU A 104 -5.19 -9.14 -0.50
CA LEU A 104 -3.75 -8.94 -0.42
C LEU A 104 -3.17 -8.52 -1.77
N ARG A 105 -3.57 -9.19 -2.87
CA ARG A 105 -3.15 -8.85 -4.24
C ARG A 105 -3.56 -7.44 -4.64
N PHE A 106 -4.80 -7.05 -4.34
CA PHE A 106 -5.30 -5.71 -4.60
C PHE A 106 -4.43 -4.64 -3.92
N TYR A 107 -4.16 -4.79 -2.63
CA TYR A 107 -3.33 -3.83 -1.89
C TYR A 107 -1.86 -3.89 -2.31
N ALA A 108 -1.32 -5.08 -2.58
CA ALA A 108 0.06 -5.24 -3.05
C ALA A 108 0.29 -4.55 -4.41
N PHE A 109 -0.72 -4.55 -5.29
CA PHE A 109 -0.65 -3.87 -6.57
C PHE A 109 -0.84 -2.35 -6.45
N SER A 110 -1.74 -1.92 -5.56
CA SER A 110 -2.17 -0.51 -5.48
C SER A 110 -1.43 0.33 -4.43
N SER A 111 -0.73 -0.29 -3.48
CA SER A 111 -0.25 0.35 -2.25
C SER A 111 1.10 -0.22 -1.78
N GLU A 112 1.74 0.45 -0.82
CA GLU A 112 2.96 -0.05 -0.18
C GLU A 112 2.60 -0.97 0.99
N VAL A 113 2.46 -2.27 0.72
CA VAL A 113 2.09 -3.27 1.73
C VAL A 113 3.30 -3.74 2.53
N TYR A 114 3.17 -3.67 3.86
CA TYR A 114 4.03 -4.29 4.84
C TYR A 114 3.27 -5.43 5.52
N LEU A 115 3.77 -6.65 5.37
CA LEU A 115 3.23 -7.83 6.04
C LEU A 115 3.95 -8.02 7.36
N MET A 116 3.21 -8.05 8.46
CA MET A 116 3.75 -8.35 9.78
C MET A 116 3.40 -9.79 10.13
N CYS A 117 4.42 -10.59 10.43
CA CYS A 117 4.29 -12.02 10.59
C CYS A 117 4.88 -12.46 11.93
N ARG A 118 4.07 -13.13 12.75
CA ARG A 118 4.55 -13.76 13.97
C ARG A 118 5.14 -15.11 13.61
N ILE A 119 6.39 -15.33 14.03
CA ILE A 119 7.09 -16.59 13.80
C ILE A 119 7.61 -17.14 15.12
N TYR A 120 7.61 -18.46 15.25
CA TYR A 120 8.20 -19.16 16.39
C TYR A 120 9.53 -19.82 16.00
N GLY A 121 9.77 -20.02 14.70
CA GLY A 121 11.03 -20.56 14.19
C GLY A 121 11.34 -20.19 12.74
N ALA A 122 12.47 -20.70 12.25
CA ALA A 122 12.92 -20.49 10.88
C ALA A 122 12.00 -21.15 9.82
N ASP A 123 11.34 -22.25 10.20
CA ASP A 123 10.42 -22.96 9.31
C ASP A 123 9.17 -22.13 9.00
N ASP A 124 8.61 -21.44 9.99
CA ASP A 124 7.47 -20.54 9.79
C ASP A 124 7.83 -19.42 8.82
N LYS A 125 9.01 -18.83 9.01
CA LYS A 125 9.54 -17.81 8.11
C LYS A 125 9.64 -18.32 6.67
N LYS A 126 10.17 -19.53 6.47
CA LYS A 126 10.29 -20.12 5.13
C LYS A 126 8.93 -20.35 4.50
N LYS A 127 7.99 -20.95 5.24
CA LYS A 127 6.60 -21.20 4.79
C LYS A 127 5.92 -19.92 4.34
N ILE A 128 5.95 -18.86 5.17
CA ILE A 128 5.33 -17.58 4.86
C ILE A 128 5.96 -16.95 3.61
N ILE A 129 7.29 -16.96 3.52
CA ILE A 129 8.00 -16.44 2.34
C ILE A 129 7.56 -17.19 1.08
N ASP A 130 7.46 -18.52 1.13
CA ASP A 130 7.10 -19.33 -0.03
C ASP A 130 5.65 -19.10 -0.47
N LEU A 131 4.72 -18.87 0.47
CA LEU A 131 3.34 -18.48 0.15
C LEU A 131 3.27 -17.08 -0.46
N VAL A 132 3.99 -16.11 0.12
CA VAL A 132 3.95 -14.70 -0.31
C VAL A 132 4.69 -14.49 -1.63
N LYS A 133 5.69 -15.31 -1.97
CA LYS A 133 6.39 -15.26 -3.27
C LYS A 133 5.45 -15.41 -4.46
N ALA A 134 4.33 -16.09 -4.30
CA ALA A 134 3.33 -16.26 -5.36
C ALA A 134 2.41 -15.03 -5.52
N VAL A 135 2.60 -13.98 -4.71
CA VAL A 135 1.82 -12.74 -4.76
C VAL A 135 2.66 -11.64 -5.37
N ASP A 136 2.32 -11.27 -6.60
CA ASP A 136 2.96 -10.15 -7.29
C ASP A 136 2.76 -8.83 -6.55
N GLY A 137 3.80 -8.00 -6.51
CA GLY A 137 3.79 -6.68 -5.88
C GLY A 137 4.28 -6.64 -4.42
N ILE A 138 4.49 -7.79 -3.78
CA ILE A 138 5.06 -7.84 -2.43
C ILE A 138 6.57 -8.00 -2.47
N GLU A 139 7.28 -6.97 -2.02
CA GLU A 139 8.73 -6.98 -1.94
C GLU A 139 9.18 -7.72 -0.67
N ARG A 140 10.19 -8.60 -0.80
CA ARG A 140 10.70 -9.43 0.31
C ARG A 140 11.07 -8.62 1.56
N HIS A 141 11.60 -7.41 1.39
CA HIS A 141 12.02 -6.56 2.53
C HIS A 141 10.86 -5.89 3.26
N ARG A 142 9.62 -5.99 2.74
CA ARG A 142 8.39 -5.51 3.40
C ARG A 142 7.66 -6.63 4.14
N ILE A 143 8.22 -7.84 4.14
CA ILE A 143 7.75 -8.96 4.96
C ILE A 143 8.56 -8.94 6.25
N LEU A 144 7.91 -8.53 7.33
CA LEU A 144 8.51 -8.28 8.63
C LEU A 144 8.18 -9.42 9.57
N PHE A 145 9.22 -10.00 10.16
CA PHE A 145 9.09 -11.13 11.05
C PHE A 145 9.40 -10.70 12.49
N CYS A 146 8.58 -11.12 13.44
CA CYS A 146 8.89 -11.00 14.85
C CYS A 146 8.37 -12.19 15.65
N THR A 147 8.97 -12.42 16.81
CA THR A 147 8.58 -13.49 17.73
C THR A 147 7.61 -13.00 18.81
N THR A 148 7.47 -11.68 18.98
CA THR A 148 6.71 -11.06 20.07
C THR A 148 5.66 -10.07 19.56
N GLU A 149 4.57 -9.93 20.32
CA GLU A 149 3.49 -8.98 20.02
C GLU A 149 3.97 -7.52 20.06
N LYS A 150 4.89 -7.20 20.97
CA LYS A 150 5.55 -5.89 21.03
C LYS A 150 6.31 -5.54 19.74
N GLY A 151 6.77 -6.56 19.01
CA GLY A 151 7.40 -6.38 17.70
C GLY A 151 6.46 -5.73 16.68
N TYR A 152 5.19 -6.13 16.66
CA TYR A 152 4.19 -5.53 15.77
C TYR A 152 3.95 -4.05 16.11
N GLU A 153 3.89 -3.70 17.38
CA GLU A 153 3.74 -2.31 17.82
C GLU A 153 4.94 -1.46 17.40
N ALA A 154 6.16 -1.98 17.59
CA ALA A 154 7.39 -1.30 17.20
C ALA A 154 7.46 -1.10 15.68
N PHE A 155 7.19 -2.13 14.89
CA PHE A 155 7.14 -2.02 13.43
C PHE A 155 6.09 -1.02 12.97
N THR A 156 4.88 -1.10 13.51
CA THR A 156 3.79 -0.21 13.12
C THR A 156 4.16 1.26 13.39
N ARG A 157 4.79 1.55 14.53
CA ARG A 157 5.25 2.91 14.87
C ARG A 157 6.37 3.41 13.96
N GLN A 158 7.30 2.53 13.58
CA GLN A 158 8.42 2.90 12.73
C GLN A 158 8.01 3.12 11.27
N ILE A 159 7.08 2.31 10.77
CA ILE A 159 6.57 2.40 9.40
C ILE A 159 5.64 3.59 9.23
N ASP A 160 4.87 3.92 10.28
CA ASP A 160 3.79 4.93 10.29
C ASP A 160 2.77 4.71 9.15
N PRO A 161 2.06 3.57 9.12
CA PRO A 161 1.12 3.26 8.07
C PRO A 161 -0.12 4.15 8.13
N SER A 162 -0.70 4.41 6.95
CA SER A 162 -2.00 5.08 6.84
C SER A 162 -3.17 4.17 7.25
N LEU A 163 -2.97 2.85 7.14
CA LEU A 163 -3.92 1.80 7.51
C LEU A 163 -3.19 0.63 8.18
N LEU A 164 -3.66 0.24 9.37
CA LEU A 164 -3.29 -1.01 10.03
C LEU A 164 -4.48 -1.96 10.02
N VAL A 165 -4.27 -3.20 9.56
CA VAL A 165 -5.25 -4.29 9.65
C VAL A 165 -4.70 -5.38 10.56
N THR A 166 -5.38 -5.67 11.67
CA THR A 166 -4.94 -6.64 12.67
C THR A 166 -6.13 -7.35 13.32
N ASN A 167 -5.90 -8.53 13.90
CA ASN A 167 -6.87 -9.22 14.75
C ASN A 167 -6.57 -9.05 16.25
N ASN A 168 -5.52 -8.32 16.62
CA ASN A 168 -5.12 -8.12 18.01
C ASN A 168 -5.73 -6.84 18.60
N ALA A 169 -6.74 -7.00 19.47
CA ALA A 169 -7.42 -5.89 20.13
C ALA A 169 -6.49 -5.06 21.05
N ALA A 170 -5.54 -5.68 21.74
CA ALA A 170 -4.59 -4.99 22.59
C ALA A 170 -3.67 -4.06 21.78
N GLN A 171 -3.20 -4.55 20.62
CA GLN A 171 -2.43 -3.75 19.68
C GLN A 171 -3.22 -2.53 19.19
N VAL A 172 -4.50 -2.69 18.83
CA VAL A 172 -5.37 -1.58 18.40
C VAL A 172 -5.59 -0.59 19.55
N ALA A 173 -5.86 -1.08 20.76
CA ALA A 173 -6.08 -0.23 21.93
C ALA A 173 -4.85 0.65 22.23
N PHE A 174 -3.65 0.14 22.00
CA PHE A 174 -2.39 0.86 22.16
C PHE A 174 -2.11 1.84 21.02
N LEU A 175 -2.35 1.43 19.77
CA LEU A 175 -1.98 2.19 18.57
C LEU A 175 -3.05 3.18 18.09
N LYS A 176 -4.28 3.13 18.62
CA LYS A 176 -5.36 4.05 18.24
C LYS A 176 -5.04 5.53 18.43
N ARG A 177 -4.07 5.87 19.29
CA ARG A 177 -3.62 7.26 19.50
C ARG A 177 -2.51 7.70 18.52
N VAL A 178 -1.89 6.75 17.83
CA VAL A 178 -0.72 6.97 16.98
C VAL A 178 -1.09 6.85 15.50
N ILE A 179 -1.88 5.83 15.15
CA ILE A 179 -2.16 5.47 13.76
C ILE A 179 -3.46 6.12 13.27
N HIS A 180 -3.45 6.55 12.01
CA HIS A 180 -4.55 7.31 11.41
C HIS A 180 -5.83 6.49 11.19
N THR A 181 -5.68 5.21 10.86
CA THR A 181 -6.78 4.29 10.54
C THR A 181 -6.41 2.88 10.95
N LEU A 182 -7.29 2.22 11.68
CA LEU A 182 -7.11 0.86 12.15
C LEU A 182 -8.35 0.04 11.82
N VAL A 183 -8.15 -1.22 11.45
CA VAL A 183 -9.19 -2.22 11.29
C VAL A 183 -8.88 -3.38 12.22
N LEU A 184 -9.81 -3.68 13.12
CA LEU A 184 -9.82 -4.86 13.97
C LEU A 184 -10.68 -5.94 13.30
N VAL A 185 -10.06 -7.06 12.93
CA VAL A 185 -10.76 -8.18 12.27
C VAL A 185 -11.06 -9.30 13.28
N GLY A 186 -12.30 -9.77 13.30
CA GLY A 186 -12.74 -10.91 14.11
C GLY A 186 -12.84 -10.61 15.61
N GLY A 187 -12.83 -9.34 16.00
CA GLY A 187 -12.93 -8.89 17.38
C GLY A 187 -13.83 -7.67 17.53
N ASP A 188 -14.29 -7.44 18.75
CA ASP A 188 -15.13 -6.33 19.15
C ASP A 188 -14.51 -5.55 20.33
N GLY A 189 -15.21 -4.53 20.82
CA GLY A 189 -14.87 -3.85 22.07
C GLY A 189 -13.89 -2.68 21.99
N VAL A 190 -13.22 -2.44 20.85
CA VAL A 190 -12.34 -1.24 20.70
C VAL A 190 -13.07 -0.12 19.98
N VAL A 191 -13.65 0.81 20.75
CA VAL A 191 -14.33 1.99 20.20
C VAL A 191 -13.38 3.18 20.10
N ALA A 192 -13.13 3.64 18.87
CA ALA A 192 -12.47 4.91 18.59
C ALA A 192 -12.82 5.41 17.18
N ARG A 193 -12.75 6.73 16.94
CA ARG A 193 -13.11 7.35 15.65
C ARG A 193 -12.30 6.87 14.45
N ASN A 194 -11.12 6.30 14.69
CA ASN A 194 -10.20 5.80 13.68
C ASN A 194 -10.09 4.27 13.66
N VAL A 195 -11.00 3.57 14.35
CA VAL A 195 -11.02 2.11 14.44
C VAL A 195 -12.33 1.60 13.83
N ALA A 196 -12.25 0.69 12.87
CA ALA A 196 -13.37 -0.13 12.44
C ALA A 196 -13.20 -1.55 12.97
N CYS A 197 -14.23 -2.08 13.63
CA CYS A 197 -14.31 -3.49 13.97
C CYS A 197 -15.12 -4.22 12.90
N VAL A 198 -14.55 -5.24 12.28
CA VAL A 198 -15.19 -6.03 11.23
C VAL A 198 -15.14 -7.52 11.57
N PRO A 199 -16.17 -8.30 11.24
CA PRO A 199 -16.21 -9.72 11.58
C PRO A 199 -15.20 -10.55 10.79
N SER A 200 -14.88 -10.12 9.57
CA SER A 200 -14.08 -10.86 8.60
C SER A 200 -13.25 -9.91 7.75
N VAL A 201 -12.11 -10.40 7.26
CA VAL A 201 -11.23 -9.65 6.36
C VAL A 201 -11.94 -9.29 5.05
N GLU A 202 -12.98 -10.01 4.65
CA GLU A 202 -13.74 -9.67 3.43
C GLU A 202 -14.41 -8.29 3.47
N ALA A 203 -14.66 -7.75 4.67
CA ALA A 203 -15.24 -6.42 4.82
C ALA A 203 -14.34 -5.31 4.26
N ILE A 204 -13.02 -5.52 4.22
CA ILE A 204 -12.05 -4.56 3.67
C ILE A 204 -11.80 -4.72 2.17
N ALA A 205 -12.54 -5.61 1.51
CA ALA A 205 -12.54 -5.70 0.05
C ALA A 205 -13.04 -4.40 -0.57
N VAL A 206 -12.40 -3.97 -1.65
CA VAL A 206 -12.76 -2.79 -2.40
C VAL A 206 -13.38 -3.23 -3.71
N ASP A 207 -14.51 -2.63 -4.07
CA ASP A 207 -15.22 -2.97 -5.30
C ASP A 207 -14.39 -2.53 -6.52
N LEU A 208 -14.05 -3.52 -7.36
CA LEU A 208 -13.35 -3.36 -8.63
C LEU A 208 -14.41 -3.20 -9.71
N GLU A 209 -15.00 -2.00 -9.80
CA GLU A 209 -15.67 -1.55 -11.02
C GLU A 209 -14.65 -1.29 -12.14
#